data_AF-S4RDU2-F1
#
_entry.id   AF-S4RDU2-F1
#
_cell.length_a   1.000
_cell.length_b   1.000
_cell.length_c   1.000
_cell.angle_alpha   90.00
_cell.angle_beta   90.00
_cell.angle_gamma   90.00
#
_symmetry.space_group_name_H-M   'P 1'
#
loop_
_entity.id
_entity.type
_entity.pdbx_description
1 polymer ?
#
loop_
_entity_poly.entity_id
_entity_poly.type
_entity_poly.pdbx_seq_one_letter_code
_entity_poly.pdbx_strand_id
1 'polypeptide(L)'
;CPPHPPPVQHKAWKRIQSIMHRTPFIVASEASYNYVNLWWDAGNFKTGEQQGVVLKRFCEGEQRCLRLLMGDALRPFVPAYLGEMENDGVRYVQMEDLLTDFHAPCIMDCKMGVRTYLEEELARAREKPRLRKDMYQKMVAVEPGAPTAEEHTQRAVTKPRYMQWRETISSSATLGFRIEGIKVDDGDNDVN
;
A
#
# COMPACT_ATOMS: atom_id res chain seq x y z
N CYS A 1 -23.67 51.07 -4.61
CA CYS A 1 -22.83 49.85 -4.46
C CYS A 1 -22.25 49.84 -3.05
N PRO A 2 -22.44 48.79 -2.24
CA PRO A 2 -21.80 48.69 -0.93
C PRO A 2 -20.32 48.25 -1.09
N PRO A 3 -19.40 48.74 -0.23
CA PRO A 3 -17.98 48.39 -0.29
C PRO A 3 -17.66 47.02 0.35
N HIS A 4 -16.66 46.35 -0.23
CA HIS A 4 -16.12 45.05 0.18
C HIS A 4 -15.49 45.07 1.59
N PRO A 5 -15.57 43.96 2.36
CA PRO A 5 -14.87 43.84 3.64
C PRO A 5 -13.35 43.58 3.46
N PRO A 6 -12.49 44.01 4.41
CA PRO A 6 -11.05 43.82 4.36
C PRO A 6 -10.62 42.37 4.70
N PRO A 7 -9.44 41.92 4.26
CA PRO A 7 -8.96 40.56 4.47
C PRO A 7 -8.58 40.30 5.93
N VAL A 8 -9.01 39.14 6.44
CA VAL A 8 -8.70 38.65 7.79
C VAL A 8 -7.24 38.15 7.82
N GLN A 9 -6.39 38.84 8.59
CA GLN A 9 -5.00 38.42 8.86
C GLN A 9 -4.97 37.38 9.99
N HIS A 10 -4.51 36.16 9.70
CA HIS A 10 -4.22 35.14 10.72
C HIS A 10 -3.00 35.55 11.56
N LYS A 11 -3.24 35.97 12.81
CA LYS A 11 -2.26 36.36 13.84
C LYS A 11 -1.48 35.18 14.46
N ALA A 12 -1.16 34.14 13.69
CA ALA A 12 -0.45 32.96 14.21
C ALA A 12 1.04 32.89 13.81
N TRP A 13 1.52 33.73 12.89
CA TRP A 13 2.88 33.60 12.32
C TRP A 13 3.97 34.49 12.95
N LYS A 14 3.68 35.25 14.01
CA LYS A 14 4.69 36.15 14.64
C LYS A 14 5.28 35.65 15.96
N ARG A 15 5.05 34.37 16.33
CA ARG A 15 5.61 33.78 17.57
C ARG A 15 6.61 32.62 17.37
N ILE A 16 6.96 32.26 16.13
CA ILE A 16 7.98 31.23 15.83
C ILE A 16 9.14 31.85 15.03
N GLN A 17 9.54 33.07 15.36
CA GLN A 17 10.82 33.64 14.88
C GLN A 17 11.73 34.08 16.04
N SER A 18 11.31 33.90 17.30
CA SER A 18 12.08 34.33 18.48
C SER A 18 12.84 33.20 19.19
N ILE A 19 12.80 31.95 18.70
CA ILE A 19 13.46 30.80 19.35
C ILE A 19 14.51 30.12 18.42
N MET A 20 14.75 30.63 17.21
CA MET A 20 15.76 30.06 16.29
C MET A 20 17.12 30.77 16.30
N HIS A 21 17.43 31.57 17.32
CA HIS A 21 18.72 32.26 17.44
C HIS A 21 19.65 31.74 18.55
N ARG A 22 19.34 30.62 19.22
CA ARG A 22 20.21 30.11 20.29
C ARG A 22 20.19 28.59 20.44
N THR A 23 20.93 27.87 19.60
CA THR A 23 21.66 26.63 19.97
C THR A 23 22.61 26.25 18.83
N PRO A 24 23.95 26.33 19.00
CA PRO A 24 24.88 25.73 18.07
C PRO A 24 24.99 24.23 18.37
N PHE A 25 25.02 23.41 17.32
CA PHE A 25 25.19 21.94 17.38
C PHE A 25 23.93 21.14 17.78
N ILE A 26 23.07 20.84 16.80
CA ILE A 26 22.24 19.63 16.83
C ILE A 26 22.81 18.70 15.77
N VAL A 27 23.43 17.62 16.24
CA VAL A 27 23.74 16.43 15.43
C VAL A 27 22.40 15.90 14.94
N ALA A 28 22.18 15.88 13.63
CA ALA A 28 21.04 15.19 13.05
C ALA A 28 21.17 13.70 13.41
N SER A 29 20.35 13.23 14.36
CA SER A 29 20.20 11.79 14.56
C SER A 29 19.48 11.25 13.33
N GLU A 30 20.15 10.40 12.57
CA GLU A 30 19.49 9.56 11.56
C GLU A 30 18.43 8.72 12.28
N ALA A 31 17.17 9.15 12.22
CA ALA A 31 16.05 8.31 12.62
C ALA A 31 16.02 7.15 11.62
N SER A 32 16.30 5.94 12.11
CA SER A 32 16.21 4.73 11.30
C SER A 32 14.75 4.47 10.96
N TYR A 33 14.36 4.89 9.77
CA TYR A 33 13.02 4.70 9.26
C TYR A 33 12.87 3.28 8.71
N ASN A 34 12.06 2.46 9.38
CA ASN A 34 11.69 1.13 8.91
C ASN A 34 10.40 1.21 8.09
N TYR A 35 10.52 1.03 6.77
CA TYR A 35 9.37 0.93 5.87
C TYR A 35 8.38 -0.13 6.36
N VAL A 36 7.09 0.22 6.39
CA VAL A 36 6.02 -0.67 6.85
C VAL A 36 5.32 -1.28 5.65
N ASN A 37 5.46 -2.59 5.48
CA ASN A 37 4.74 -3.33 4.46
C ASN A 37 3.50 -4.01 5.07
N LEU A 38 2.31 -3.52 4.73
CA LEU A 38 1.05 -4.21 5.06
C LEU A 38 0.66 -5.27 4.01
N TRP A 39 1.40 -5.34 2.90
CA TRP A 39 1.05 -6.15 1.76
C TRP A 39 1.66 -7.54 1.90
N TRP A 40 0.94 -8.55 1.40
CA TRP A 40 1.36 -9.95 1.39
C TRP A 40 2.69 -10.21 0.63
N ASP A 41 3.17 -9.25 -0.15
CA ASP A 41 4.42 -9.39 -0.88
C ASP A 41 5.62 -8.95 -0.02
N ALA A 42 5.89 -9.71 1.04
CA ALA A 42 7.14 -9.61 1.77
C ALA A 42 8.33 -9.78 0.80
N GLY A 43 9.09 -8.71 0.57
CA GLY A 43 10.23 -8.69 -0.36
C GLY A 43 9.99 -7.93 -1.68
N ASN A 44 8.79 -7.39 -1.92
CA ASN A 44 8.56 -6.52 -3.08
C ASN A 44 8.93 -5.05 -2.83
N PHE A 45 9.11 -4.63 -1.58
CA PHE A 45 9.49 -3.25 -1.25
C PHE A 45 10.87 -3.16 -0.59
N LYS A 46 11.59 -2.08 -0.89
CA LYS A 46 12.85 -1.70 -0.23
C LYS A 46 12.88 -0.18 -0.05
N THR A 47 13.61 0.31 0.94
CA THR A 47 13.89 1.75 1.06
C THR A 47 14.77 2.20 -0.10
N GLY A 48 14.50 3.36 -0.67
CA GLY A 48 15.34 4.00 -1.68
C GLY A 48 16.62 4.58 -1.10
N GLU A 49 17.56 4.97 -1.96
CA GLU A 49 18.81 5.62 -1.54
C GLU A 49 18.56 7.04 -1.00
N GLN A 50 17.50 7.70 -1.46
CA GLN A 50 17.10 9.04 -1.05
C GLN A 50 15.97 8.96 -0.01
N GLN A 51 16.01 9.85 0.97
CA GLN A 51 14.91 10.00 1.91
C GLN A 51 13.61 10.34 1.16
N GLY A 52 12.52 9.69 1.56
CA GLY A 52 11.20 9.87 0.92
C GLY A 52 10.97 9.01 -0.33
N VAL A 53 11.85 8.05 -0.61
CA VAL A 53 11.71 7.15 -1.76
C VAL A 53 11.55 5.70 -1.29
N VAL A 54 10.60 4.99 -1.89
CA VAL A 54 10.46 3.54 -1.78
C VAL A 54 10.67 2.89 -3.15
N LEU A 55 11.33 1.74 -3.15
CA LEU A 55 11.55 0.89 -4.30
C LEU A 55 10.54 -0.24 -4.28
N LYS A 56 9.74 -0.37 -5.34
CA LYS A 56 8.85 -1.51 -5.55
C LYS A 56 9.37 -2.38 -6.68
N ARG A 57 9.41 -3.70 -6.49
CA ARG A 57 9.87 -4.64 -7.53
C ARG A 57 9.13 -4.39 -8.83
N PHE A 58 9.87 -4.36 -9.93
CA PHE A 58 9.34 -3.98 -11.23
C PHE A 58 8.20 -4.89 -11.69
N CYS A 59 7.11 -4.26 -12.10
CA CYS A 59 5.99 -4.87 -12.80
C CYS A 59 5.62 -3.94 -13.97
N GLU A 60 5.62 -4.47 -15.20
CA GLU A 60 5.41 -3.68 -16.42
C GLU A 60 4.05 -2.95 -16.40
N GLY A 61 2.98 -3.65 -15.99
CA GLY A 61 1.65 -3.06 -15.93
C GLY A 61 1.57 -1.90 -14.94
N GLU A 62 2.16 -2.07 -13.76
CA GLU A 62 2.18 -1.03 -12.73
C GLU A 62 3.04 0.17 -13.13
N GLN A 63 4.24 -0.08 -13.67
CA GLN A 63 5.12 0.97 -14.17
C GLN A 63 4.42 1.81 -15.24
N ARG A 64 3.73 1.16 -16.18
CA ARG A 64 2.96 1.86 -17.22
C ARG A 64 1.83 2.70 -16.62
N CYS A 65 1.06 2.16 -15.68
CA CYS A 65 -0.01 2.90 -15.00
C CYS A 65 0.52 4.14 -14.25
N LEU A 66 1.57 3.97 -13.45
CA LEU A 66 2.18 5.07 -12.70
C LEU A 66 2.70 6.17 -13.62
N ARG A 67 3.37 5.82 -14.73
CA ARG A 67 3.80 6.81 -15.74
C ARG A 67 2.63 7.62 -16.32
N LEU A 68 1.53 6.97 -16.68
CA LEU A 68 0.34 7.64 -17.22
C LEU A 68 -0.30 8.56 -16.19
N LEU A 69 -0.41 8.11 -14.94
CA LEU A 69 -0.99 8.87 -13.85
C LEU A 69 -0.26 10.19 -13.57
N MET A 70 1.04 10.28 -13.86
CA MET A 70 1.79 11.54 -13.69
C MET A 70 1.35 12.69 -14.61
N GLY A 71 0.59 12.38 -15.67
CA GLY A 71 -0.03 13.36 -16.56
C GLY A 71 -1.56 13.45 -16.42
N ASP A 72 -2.15 12.74 -15.46
CA ASP A 72 -3.60 12.61 -15.29
C ASP A 72 -4.14 13.50 -14.16
N ALA A 73 -5.46 13.73 -14.16
CA ALA A 73 -6.15 14.44 -13.07
C ALA A 73 -6.01 13.73 -11.71
N LEU A 74 -5.76 12.41 -11.71
CA LEU A 74 -5.56 11.59 -10.51
C LEU A 74 -4.17 11.75 -9.88
N ARG A 75 -3.23 12.44 -10.54
CA ARG A 75 -1.85 12.63 -10.04
C ARG A 75 -1.75 13.00 -8.55
N PRO A 76 -2.57 13.92 -7.98
CA PRO A 76 -2.44 14.30 -6.57
C PRO A 76 -2.86 13.22 -5.56
N PHE A 77 -3.48 12.12 -6.03
CA PHE A 77 -4.04 11.05 -5.19
C PHE A 77 -3.27 9.74 -5.29
N VAL A 78 -2.12 9.75 -5.97
CA VAL A 78 -1.27 8.57 -6.16
C VAL A 78 0.19 8.94 -5.83
N PRO A 79 1.01 7.98 -5.37
CA PRO A 79 2.42 8.24 -5.11
C PRO A 79 3.15 8.70 -6.38
N ALA A 80 4.02 9.70 -6.25
CA ALA A 80 4.81 10.17 -7.38
C ALA A 80 5.68 9.06 -7.96
N TYR A 81 5.71 8.95 -9.29
CA TYR A 81 6.63 8.08 -10.01
C TYR A 81 7.97 8.78 -10.24
N LEU A 82 9.04 8.23 -9.70
CA LEU A 82 10.37 8.83 -9.70
C LEU A 82 11.33 8.17 -10.71
N GLY A 83 10.89 7.11 -11.37
CA GLY A 83 11.66 6.41 -12.40
C GLY A 83 11.81 4.92 -12.11
N GLU A 84 12.83 4.33 -12.72
CA GLU A 84 13.18 2.92 -12.56
C GLU A 84 14.65 2.84 -12.16
N MET A 85 15.03 1.75 -11.52
CA MET A 85 16.43 1.42 -11.29
C MET A 85 16.64 -0.09 -11.34
N GLU A 86 17.89 -0.49 -11.50
CA GLU A 86 18.31 -1.88 -11.40
C GLU A 86 19.35 -2.01 -10.29
N ASN A 87 19.19 -3.00 -9.44
CA ASN A 87 20.15 -3.35 -8.40
C ASN A 87 20.26 -4.87 -8.31
N ASP A 88 21.48 -5.40 -8.39
CA ASP A 88 21.79 -6.84 -8.41
C ASP A 88 20.97 -7.64 -9.42
N GLY A 89 20.77 -7.09 -10.63
CA GLY A 89 19.96 -7.72 -11.69
C GLY A 89 18.45 -7.74 -11.42
N VAL A 90 17.98 -7.07 -10.36
CA VAL A 90 16.56 -6.90 -10.06
C VAL A 90 16.14 -5.46 -10.39
N ARG A 91 15.13 -5.32 -11.23
CA ARG A 91 14.54 -4.02 -11.57
C ARG A 91 13.51 -3.60 -10.53
N TYR A 92 13.46 -2.29 -10.26
CA TYR A 92 12.52 -1.64 -9.35
C TYR A 92 11.92 -0.39 -9.99
N VAL A 93 10.68 -0.08 -9.62
CA VAL A 93 10.07 1.24 -9.78
C VAL A 93 10.41 2.05 -8.53
N GLN A 94 10.88 3.28 -8.73
CA GLN A 94 11.08 4.26 -7.67
C GLN A 94 9.82 5.09 -7.54
N MET A 95 9.30 5.20 -6.32
CA MET A 95 8.09 5.96 -6.03
C MET A 95 8.20 6.69 -4.69
N GLU A 96 7.41 7.75 -4.53
CA GLU A 96 7.28 8.47 -3.28
C GLU A 96 6.87 7.55 -2.12
N ASP A 97 7.55 7.67 -0.98
CA ASP A 97 7.10 7.07 0.27
C ASP A 97 6.04 7.99 0.92
N LEU A 98 4.79 7.54 0.87
CA LEU A 98 3.62 8.27 1.39
C LEU A 98 3.64 8.47 2.91
N LEU A 99 4.54 7.81 3.63
CA LEU A 99 4.62 7.84 5.07
C LEU A 99 5.72 8.79 5.60
N THR A 100 6.51 9.39 4.70
CA THR A 100 7.70 10.21 5.04
C THR A 100 7.44 11.31 6.06
N ASP A 101 6.30 11.99 5.94
CA ASP A 101 5.95 13.14 6.77
C ASP A 101 5.11 12.77 8.01
N PHE A 102 4.84 11.48 8.22
CA PHE A 102 4.03 11.00 9.34
C PHE A 102 4.92 10.52 10.50
N HIS A 103 4.60 10.97 11.71
CA HIS A 103 5.13 10.39 12.93
C HIS A 103 4.19 9.30 13.43
N ALA A 104 4.71 8.07 13.65
CA ALA A 104 3.95 6.92 14.12
C ALA A 104 2.62 6.67 13.36
N PRO A 105 2.66 6.46 12.03
CA PRO A 105 1.44 6.36 11.23
C PRO A 105 0.62 5.11 11.57
N CYS A 106 -0.68 5.32 11.80
CA CYS A 106 -1.68 4.28 11.65
C CYS A 106 -2.04 4.14 10.16
N ILE A 107 -2.04 2.91 9.64
CA ILE A 107 -2.19 2.63 8.22
C ILE A 107 -3.32 1.61 8.03
N MET A 108 -4.20 1.86 7.07
CA MET A 108 -5.22 0.91 6.63
C MET A 108 -5.12 0.72 5.12
N ASP A 109 -5.07 -0.54 4.68
CA ASP A 109 -5.14 -0.92 3.27
C ASP A 109 -6.56 -1.41 2.94
N CYS A 110 -7.21 -0.71 2.01
CA CYS A 110 -8.50 -1.10 1.45
C CYS A 110 -8.32 -1.54 0.00
N LYS A 111 -8.57 -2.82 -0.27
CA LYS A 111 -8.67 -3.32 -1.65
C LYS A 111 -10.00 -2.87 -2.25
N MET A 112 -9.92 -2.17 -3.37
CA MET A 112 -11.08 -1.65 -4.11
C MET A 112 -11.57 -2.63 -5.19
N GLY A 113 -12.86 -2.55 -5.49
CA GLY A 113 -13.55 -3.29 -6.55
C GLY A 113 -14.43 -4.43 -6.04
N VAL A 114 -15.51 -4.70 -6.78
CA VAL A 114 -16.37 -5.87 -6.58
C VAL A 114 -15.74 -7.18 -7.07
N ARG A 115 -14.69 -7.07 -7.89
CA ARG A 115 -13.92 -8.17 -8.48
C ARG A 115 -12.43 -7.83 -8.36
N THR A 116 -11.63 -8.80 -7.90
CA THR A 116 -10.21 -8.61 -7.54
C THR A 116 -9.26 -9.54 -8.30
N TYR A 117 -9.77 -10.18 -9.35
CA TYR A 117 -9.01 -10.91 -10.37
C TYR A 117 -9.34 -10.35 -11.76
N LEU A 118 -8.42 -10.46 -12.71
CA LEU A 118 -8.69 -10.01 -14.09
C LEU A 118 -9.49 -11.07 -14.88
N GLU A 119 -10.25 -10.63 -15.89
CA GLU A 119 -11.03 -11.56 -16.74
C GLU A 119 -10.11 -12.49 -17.53
N GLU A 120 -8.95 -11.99 -17.96
CA GLU A 120 -7.93 -12.77 -18.64
C GLU A 120 -7.26 -13.78 -17.70
N GLU A 121 -7.21 -13.53 -16.39
CA GLU A 121 -6.76 -14.54 -15.42
C GLU A 121 -7.77 -15.68 -15.27
N LEU A 122 -9.07 -15.36 -15.33
CA LEU A 122 -10.12 -16.37 -15.33
C LEU A 122 -10.08 -17.22 -16.61
N ALA A 123 -9.94 -16.59 -17.78
CA ALA A 123 -9.80 -17.28 -19.06
C ALA A 123 -8.58 -18.22 -19.06
N ARG A 124 -7.41 -17.71 -18.65
CA ARG A 124 -6.18 -18.52 -18.56
C ARG A 124 -6.30 -19.69 -17.58
N ALA A 125 -7.02 -19.52 -16.46
CA ALA A 125 -7.23 -20.61 -15.52
C ALA A 125 -8.17 -21.71 -16.06
N ARG A 126 -9.08 -21.38 -16.97
CA ARG A 126 -9.93 -22.37 -17.68
C ARG A 126 -9.12 -23.18 -18.68
N GLU A 127 -8.18 -22.55 -19.38
CA GLU A 127 -7.31 -23.22 -20.36
C GLU A 127 -6.22 -24.05 -19.68
N LYS A 128 -5.54 -23.48 -18.67
CA LYS A 128 -4.42 -24.11 -17.97
C LYS A 128 -4.48 -23.80 -16.47
N PRO A 129 -5.24 -24.57 -15.68
CA PRO A 129 -5.36 -24.35 -14.25
C PRO A 129 -4.00 -24.52 -13.57
N ARG A 130 -3.60 -23.51 -12.80
CA ARG A 130 -2.41 -23.56 -11.94
C ARG A 130 -2.85 -23.64 -10.48
N LEU A 131 -2.48 -24.75 -9.85
CA LEU A 131 -2.79 -25.03 -8.45
C LEU A 131 -1.86 -24.27 -7.50
N ARG A 132 -2.43 -23.76 -6.41
CA ARG A 132 -1.79 -22.90 -5.42
C ARG A 132 -2.02 -23.45 -4.01
N LYS A 133 -0.97 -24.06 -3.45
CA LYS A 133 -0.99 -24.64 -2.09
C LYS A 133 -1.10 -23.56 -1.01
N ASP A 134 -0.44 -22.43 -1.22
CA ASP A 134 -0.46 -21.27 -0.32
C ASP A 134 -1.87 -20.68 -0.18
N MET A 135 -2.62 -20.59 -1.28
CA MET A 135 -4.01 -20.11 -1.26
C MET A 135 -4.95 -21.11 -0.57
N TYR A 136 -4.74 -22.42 -0.77
CA TYR A 136 -5.50 -23.45 -0.07
C TYR A 136 -5.29 -23.38 1.45
N GLN A 137 -4.03 -23.26 1.89
CA GLN A 137 -3.70 -23.16 3.32
C GLN A 137 -4.40 -21.97 3.98
N LYS A 138 -4.40 -20.81 3.32
CA LYS A 138 -5.11 -19.62 3.81
C LYS A 138 -6.62 -19.82 3.87
N MET A 139 -7.17 -20.46 2.84
CA MET A 139 -8.59 -20.73 2.75
C MET A 139 -9.07 -21.63 3.90
N VAL A 140 -8.35 -22.73 4.14
CA VAL A 140 -8.63 -23.65 5.25
C VAL A 140 -8.43 -22.99 6.61
N ALA A 141 -7.43 -22.11 6.76
CA ALA A 141 -7.17 -21.41 8.01
C ALA A 141 -8.31 -20.47 8.42
N VAL A 142 -9.05 -19.93 7.45
CA VAL A 142 -10.23 -19.09 7.69
C VAL A 142 -11.49 -19.94 7.84
N GLU A 143 -11.72 -20.86 6.90
CA GLU A 143 -12.91 -21.71 6.87
C GLU A 143 -12.54 -23.12 6.39
N PRO A 144 -12.35 -24.08 7.31
CA PRO A 144 -11.87 -25.41 6.97
C PRO A 144 -12.75 -26.18 5.97
N GLY A 145 -14.06 -25.89 5.94
CA GLY A 145 -15.03 -26.54 5.04
C GLY A 145 -15.25 -25.84 3.71
N ALA A 146 -14.59 -24.70 3.44
CA ALA A 146 -14.79 -23.96 2.20
C ALA A 146 -14.23 -24.65 0.94
N PRO A 147 -13.10 -25.41 0.99
CA PRO A 147 -12.62 -26.15 -0.18
C PRO A 147 -13.48 -27.37 -0.52
N THR A 148 -13.47 -27.80 -1.79
CA THR A 148 -14.12 -29.06 -2.21
C THR A 148 -13.32 -30.29 -1.77
N ALA A 149 -13.92 -31.49 -1.87
CA ALA A 149 -13.23 -32.75 -1.58
C ALA A 149 -11.99 -32.96 -2.46
N GLU A 150 -12.07 -32.56 -3.73
CA GLU A 150 -10.95 -32.60 -4.68
C GLU A 150 -9.85 -31.62 -4.28
N GLU A 151 -10.22 -30.39 -3.89
CA GLU A 151 -9.27 -29.36 -3.44
C GLU A 151 -8.55 -29.77 -2.15
N HIS A 152 -9.26 -30.43 -1.22
CA HIS A 152 -8.66 -31.04 -0.02
C HIS A 152 -7.69 -32.17 -0.37
N THR A 153 -8.05 -33.01 -1.33
CA THR A 153 -7.19 -34.11 -1.80
C THR A 153 -5.91 -33.57 -2.43
N GLN A 154 -6.01 -32.52 -3.26
CA GLN A 154 -4.88 -31.87 -3.92
C GLN A 154 -4.09 -30.94 -2.98
N ARG A 155 -4.70 -30.54 -1.84
CA ARG A 155 -4.21 -29.50 -0.92
C ARG A 155 -3.84 -28.21 -1.64
N ALA A 156 -4.64 -27.85 -2.64
CA ALA A 156 -4.41 -26.71 -3.49
C ALA A 156 -5.71 -26.24 -4.13
N VAL A 157 -5.80 -24.94 -4.40
CA VAL A 157 -6.90 -24.30 -5.15
C VAL A 157 -6.33 -23.50 -6.31
N THR A 158 -7.15 -23.14 -7.29
CA THR A 158 -6.71 -22.17 -8.32
C THR A 158 -6.81 -20.74 -7.79
N LYS A 159 -6.04 -19.82 -8.38
CA LYS A 159 -6.11 -18.39 -8.00
C LYS A 159 -7.53 -17.83 -8.16
N PRO A 160 -8.23 -17.97 -9.31
CA PRO A 160 -9.57 -17.40 -9.45
C PRO A 160 -10.57 -17.94 -8.44
N ARG A 161 -10.54 -19.26 -8.17
CA ARG A 161 -11.37 -19.90 -7.16
C ARG A 161 -11.17 -19.30 -5.77
N TYR A 162 -9.91 -19.07 -5.37
CA TYR A 162 -9.58 -18.44 -4.10
C TYR A 162 -10.07 -16.98 -4.04
N MET A 163 -9.85 -16.21 -5.12
CA MET A 163 -10.27 -14.80 -5.17
C MET A 163 -11.79 -14.66 -5.09
N GLN A 164 -12.54 -15.50 -5.81
CA GLN A 164 -14.01 -15.53 -5.77
C GLN A 164 -14.54 -15.88 -4.38
N TRP A 165 -13.94 -16.86 -3.71
CA TRP A 165 -14.29 -17.18 -2.32
C TRP A 165 -14.01 -15.99 -1.39
N ARG A 166 -12.81 -15.39 -1.47
CA ARG A 166 -12.48 -14.19 -0.68
C ARG A 166 -13.45 -13.04 -0.90
N GLU A 167 -13.88 -12.81 -2.14
CA GLU A 167 -14.86 -11.78 -2.47
C GLU A 167 -16.22 -12.05 -1.82
N THR A 168 -16.61 -13.32 -1.72
CA THR A 168 -17.89 -13.75 -1.13
C THR A 168 -17.89 -13.65 0.40
N ILE A 169 -16.77 -13.97 1.05
CA ILE A 169 -16.66 -13.91 2.51
C ILE A 169 -16.21 -12.53 3.03
N SER A 170 -16.05 -11.55 2.14
CA SER A 170 -15.70 -10.17 2.50
C SER A 170 -16.74 -9.18 1.98
N SER A 171 -16.54 -7.90 2.25
CA SER A 171 -17.40 -6.84 1.73
C SER A 171 -17.16 -6.51 0.25
N SER A 172 -16.23 -7.20 -0.46
CA SER A 172 -15.95 -6.89 -1.87
C SER A 172 -17.20 -7.05 -2.74
N ALA A 173 -17.91 -8.18 -2.66
CA ALA A 173 -19.07 -8.43 -3.51
C ALA A 173 -20.29 -7.53 -3.21
N THR A 174 -20.41 -7.02 -1.98
CA THR A 174 -21.59 -6.27 -1.52
C THR A 174 -21.37 -4.77 -1.45
N LEU A 175 -20.18 -4.31 -1.06
CA LEU A 175 -19.83 -2.90 -0.86
C LEU A 175 -18.75 -2.40 -1.84
N GLY A 176 -18.15 -3.27 -2.65
CA GLY A 176 -17.14 -2.88 -3.63
C GLY A 176 -15.77 -2.55 -3.05
N PHE A 177 -15.49 -2.93 -1.81
CA PHE A 177 -14.15 -2.87 -1.20
C PHE A 177 -14.03 -3.87 -0.04
N ARG A 178 -12.81 -4.13 0.42
CA ARG A 178 -12.56 -4.83 1.70
C ARG A 178 -11.28 -4.32 2.36
N ILE A 179 -11.23 -4.40 3.68
CA ILE A 179 -10.00 -4.14 4.46
C ILE A 179 -9.07 -5.34 4.28
N GLU A 180 -7.84 -5.09 3.79
CA GLU A 180 -6.79 -6.12 3.68
C GLU A 180 -5.89 -6.15 4.91
N GLY A 181 -5.66 -5.00 5.55
CA GLY A 181 -4.82 -4.89 6.74
C GLY A 181 -4.93 -3.54 7.43
N ILE A 182 -4.69 -3.55 8.73
CA ILE A 182 -4.59 -2.35 9.56
C ILE A 182 -3.32 -2.49 10.39
N LYS A 183 -2.48 -1.46 10.39
CA LYS A 183 -1.48 -1.23 11.43
C LYS A 183 -1.94 -0.03 12.25
N VAL A 184 -2.06 -0.24 13.55
CA VAL A 184 -2.28 0.85 14.49
C VAL A 184 -0.94 1.21 15.10
N ASP A 185 -0.79 2.45 15.55
CA ASP A 185 0.30 2.80 16.43
C ASP A 185 0.16 1.98 17.71
N ASP A 186 1.09 1.06 17.95
CA ASP A 186 1.21 0.36 19.21
C ASP A 186 1.78 1.37 20.21
N GLY A 187 0.93 2.31 20.65
CA GLY A 187 1.30 3.29 21.66
C GLY A 187 2.03 2.58 22.79
N ASP A 188 3.19 3.13 23.15
CA ASP A 188 4.10 2.63 24.17
C ASP A 188 3.30 2.04 25.35
N ASN A 189 3.32 0.70 25.48
CA ASN A 189 2.84 0.03 26.68
C ASN A 189 3.91 0.21 27.78
N ASP A 190 4.33 1.44 28.04
CA ASP A 190 5.02 1.84 29.26
C ASP A 190 3.95 2.11 30.31
N VAL A 191 3.37 1.01 30.79
CA VAL A 191 2.64 0.98 32.05
C VAL A 191 3.67 0.65 33.13
N ASN A 192 4.18 1.71 33.78
CA ASN A 192 4.87 1.77 35.08
C ASN A 192 5.55 0.51 35.63
#